data_AF-A0A953AC03-F1
#
_entry.id   AF-A0A953AC03-F1
#
_cell.length_a   1.000
_cell.length_b   1.000
_cell.length_c   1.000
_cell.angle_alpha   90.00
_cell.angle_beta   90.00
_cell.angle_gamma   90.00
#
_symmetry.space_group_name_H-M   'P 1'
#
loop_
_entity.id
_entity.type
_entity.pdbx_description
1 polymer ?
#
loop_
_entity_poly.entity_id
_entity_poly.type
_entity_poly.pdbx_seq_one_letter_code
_entity_poly.pdbx_strand_id
1 'polypeptide(L)'
;MGHRLVRTGELARMTSVSIRTLRFYDRVGLLSPSARTPSGYRLYSEADLVRLQQILALKYLGFSLEEIKAFLGASPRSLREALAQQGAMLRERRAHLDTIIKAIDRLLAEDRCEWESLVEVIQAMQMSQNQEWPKKYFTEEQLRAMEELSKKSYSEEARQRLQARGPWTEEDQRRIDARYNALYAGVRRLVAEGGDPASDEAQALAKESIALIEEFTGGDPEIAAGLQRWWTNYHSLPEEQRPFSIPLTAEEQEFLERAKAIYRERQKG
;
A
#
# COMPACT_ATOMS: atom_id res chain seq x y z
N MET A 1 39.62 37.87 14.30
CA MET A 1 39.39 37.82 12.84
C MET A 1 37.93 38.12 12.60
N GLY A 2 37.58 39.12 11.78
CA GLY A 2 36.18 39.49 11.55
C GLY A 2 35.49 38.40 10.73
N HIS A 3 34.49 37.73 11.31
CA HIS A 3 33.70 36.74 10.58
C HIS A 3 32.95 37.44 9.44
N ARG A 4 33.26 37.08 8.20
CA ARG A 4 32.61 37.63 7.01
C ARG A 4 31.13 37.26 7.04
N LEU A 5 30.26 38.26 7.12
CA LEU A 5 28.82 38.08 7.02
C LEU A 5 28.37 38.16 5.56
N VAL A 6 27.55 37.20 5.14
CA VAL A 6 27.09 37.04 3.75
C VAL A 6 25.64 37.49 3.64
N ARG A 7 25.32 38.30 2.62
CA ARG A 7 23.93 38.72 2.35
C ARG A 7 23.15 37.60 1.66
N THR A 8 21.82 37.57 1.83
CA THR A 8 20.96 36.52 1.24
C THR A 8 21.19 36.28 -0.25
N GLY A 9 21.38 37.35 -1.05
CA GLY A 9 21.60 37.22 -2.49
C GLY A 9 22.96 36.59 -2.86
N GLU A 10 23.98 36.84 -2.04
CA GLU A 10 25.29 36.22 -2.21
C GLU A 10 25.26 34.75 -1.77
N LEU A 11 24.62 34.47 -0.63
CA LEU A 11 24.41 33.11 -0.13
C LEU A 11 23.62 32.25 -1.15
N ALA A 12 22.57 32.80 -1.73
CA ALA A 12 21.77 32.15 -2.77
C ALA A 12 22.61 31.76 -3.99
N ARG A 13 23.49 32.66 -4.47
CA ARG A 13 24.39 32.36 -5.60
C ARG A 13 25.42 31.30 -5.24
N MET A 14 26.02 31.38 -4.05
CA MET A 14 27.06 30.43 -3.62
C MET A 14 26.52 29.00 -3.43
N THR A 15 25.26 28.86 -3.05
CA THR A 15 24.66 27.56 -2.70
C THR A 15 23.68 27.06 -3.73
N SER A 16 23.43 27.81 -4.81
CA SER A 16 22.37 27.54 -5.79
C SER A 16 20.96 27.40 -5.18
N VAL A 17 20.76 27.93 -3.96
CA VAL A 17 19.47 27.94 -3.27
C VAL A 17 18.75 29.24 -3.59
N SER A 18 17.47 29.15 -3.95
CA SER A 18 16.70 30.36 -4.24
C SER A 18 16.57 31.26 -2.99
N ILE A 19 16.54 32.59 -3.20
CA ILE A 19 16.25 33.56 -2.13
C ILE A 19 14.91 33.24 -1.44
N ARG A 20 13.93 32.74 -2.20
CA ARG A 20 12.63 32.31 -1.68
C ARG A 20 12.79 31.17 -0.67
N THR A 21 13.61 30.17 -0.99
CA THR A 21 13.90 29.03 -0.10
C THR A 21 14.61 29.49 1.17
N LEU A 22 15.62 30.34 1.08
CA LEU A 22 16.32 30.89 2.26
C LEU A 22 15.37 31.68 3.18
N ARG A 23 14.47 32.48 2.61
CA ARG A 23 13.43 33.20 3.38
C ARG A 23 12.42 32.25 4.01
N PHE A 24 12.10 31.15 3.32
CA PHE A 24 11.21 30.13 3.86
C PHE A 24 11.86 29.41 5.04
N TYR A 25 13.13 29.01 4.94
CA TYR A 25 13.88 28.39 6.04
C TYR A 25 13.99 29.29 7.26
N ASP A 26 14.18 30.60 7.07
CA ASP A 26 14.13 31.57 8.17
C ASP A 26 12.75 31.61 8.82
N ARG A 27 11.68 31.66 8.03
CA ARG A 27 10.29 31.70 8.52
C ARG A 27 9.92 30.47 9.33
N VAL A 28 10.34 29.28 8.91
CA VAL A 28 10.06 28.02 9.63
C VAL A 28 11.07 27.73 10.76
N GLY A 29 12.04 28.63 10.98
CA GLY A 29 13.07 28.52 12.01
C GLY A 29 14.05 27.37 11.76
N LEU A 30 14.24 26.97 10.51
CA LEU A 30 15.19 25.92 10.13
C LEU A 30 16.61 26.51 9.95
N LEU A 31 16.69 27.69 9.33
CA LEU A 31 17.91 28.47 9.17
C LEU A 31 17.59 29.97 9.30
N SER A 32 17.97 30.56 10.43
CA SER A 32 17.80 31.98 10.69
C SER A 32 19.13 32.73 10.53
N PRO A 33 19.10 34.00 10.07
CA PRO A 33 20.32 34.78 9.92
C PRO A 33 20.91 35.15 11.27
N SER A 34 22.23 35.02 11.41
CA SER A 34 22.96 35.46 12.61
C SER A 34 22.82 36.96 12.90
N ALA A 35 22.60 37.79 11.89
CA ALA A 35 22.46 39.23 12.07
C ALA A 35 21.56 39.88 11.01
N ARG A 36 21.25 41.17 11.23
CA ARG A 36 20.62 42.03 10.24
C ARG A 36 21.37 43.35 10.14
N THR A 37 21.44 43.92 8.94
CA THR A 37 21.91 45.30 8.75
C THR A 37 20.96 46.30 9.41
N PRO A 38 21.37 47.55 9.68
CA PRO A 38 20.46 48.61 10.15
C PRO A 38 19.22 48.81 9.26
N SER A 39 19.37 48.63 7.95
CA SER A 39 18.26 48.71 6.96
C SER A 39 17.44 47.42 6.84
N GLY A 40 17.64 46.43 7.73
CA GLY A 40 16.83 45.21 7.82
C GLY A 40 17.22 44.02 6.92
N TYR A 41 18.28 44.13 6.11
CA TYR A 41 18.78 43.00 5.30
C TYR A 41 19.38 41.89 6.18
N ARG A 42 19.18 40.63 5.78
CA ARG A 42 19.69 39.46 6.49
C ARG A 42 21.17 39.24 6.21
N LEU A 43 21.90 38.87 7.27
CA LEU A 43 23.32 38.59 7.27
C LEU A 43 23.57 37.21 7.88
N TYR A 44 24.27 36.37 7.14
CA TYR A 44 24.56 34.99 7.53
C TYR A 44 26.04 34.84 7.87
N SER A 45 26.31 34.21 9.01
CA SER A 45 27.66 33.87 9.44
C SER A 45 28.16 32.58 8.80
N GLU A 46 29.44 32.29 8.95
CA GLU A 46 30.02 31.02 8.52
C GLU A 46 29.34 29.80 9.17
N ALA A 47 28.90 29.92 10.44
CA ALA A 47 28.13 28.88 11.11
C ALA A 47 26.77 28.65 10.43
N ASP A 48 26.11 29.72 9.96
CA ASP A 48 24.87 29.60 9.21
C ASP A 48 25.09 28.90 7.85
N LEU A 49 26.24 29.13 7.22
CA LEU A 49 26.62 28.45 5.99
C LEU A 49 26.82 26.95 6.23
N VAL A 50 27.51 26.58 7.32
CA VAL A 50 27.67 25.17 7.71
C VAL A 50 26.31 24.52 7.96
N ARG A 51 25.43 25.19 8.71
CA ARG A 51 24.06 24.72 8.95
C ARG A 51 23.27 24.56 7.65
N LEU A 52 23.38 25.51 6.73
CA LEU A 52 22.74 25.41 5.41
C LEU A 52 23.25 24.18 4.64
N GLN A 53 24.56 23.92 4.63
CA GLN A 53 25.11 22.74 3.97
C GLN A 53 24.59 21.43 4.57
N GLN A 54 24.44 21.36 5.90
CA GLN A 54 23.83 20.20 6.56
C GLN A 54 22.37 20.02 6.15
N ILE A 55 21.58 21.10 6.10
CA ILE A 55 20.18 21.06 5.63
C ILE A 55 20.11 20.52 4.20
N LEU A 56 20.97 21.02 3.31
CA LEU A 56 21.00 20.60 1.91
C LEU A 56 21.41 19.13 1.76
N ALA A 57 22.44 18.69 2.49
CA ALA A 57 22.87 17.29 2.47
C ALA A 57 21.76 16.34 2.95
N LEU A 58 21.09 16.64 4.06
CA LEU A 58 19.98 15.84 4.55
C LEU A 58 18.78 15.90 3.60
N LYS A 59 18.50 17.07 2.99
CA LYS A 59 17.43 17.18 2.01
C LYS A 59 17.71 16.32 0.77
N TYR A 60 18.97 16.27 0.33
CA TYR A 60 19.42 15.41 -0.76
C TYR A 60 19.26 13.92 -0.43
N LEU A 61 19.45 13.54 0.83
CA LEU A 61 19.21 12.18 1.32
C LEU A 61 17.72 11.82 1.47
N GLY A 62 16.81 12.76 1.17
CA GLY A 62 15.37 12.52 1.12
C GLY A 62 14.59 12.92 2.38
N PHE A 63 15.24 13.49 3.39
CA PHE A 63 14.56 13.89 4.63
C PHE A 63 13.61 15.08 4.41
N SER A 64 12.50 15.07 5.15
CA SER A 64 11.55 16.18 5.25
C SER A 64 12.16 17.35 6.04
N LEU A 65 11.60 18.55 5.89
CA LEU A 65 12.14 19.72 6.62
C LEU A 65 11.89 19.62 8.14
N GLU A 66 10.83 18.93 8.55
CA GLU A 66 10.50 18.68 9.95
C GLU A 66 11.51 17.71 10.57
N GLU A 67 11.82 16.64 9.86
CA GLU A 67 12.85 15.67 10.25
C GLU A 67 14.23 16.34 10.34
N ILE A 68 14.61 17.14 9.34
CA ILE A 68 15.87 17.89 9.36
C ILE A 68 15.91 18.84 10.56
N LYS A 69 14.80 19.52 10.89
CA LYS A 69 14.74 20.40 12.07
C LYS A 69 14.95 19.62 13.37
N ALA A 70 14.34 18.44 13.49
CA ALA A 70 14.56 17.54 14.62
C ALA A 70 16.02 17.07 14.70
N PHE A 71 16.63 16.66 13.57
CA PHE A 71 18.01 16.19 13.53
C PHE A 71 19.04 17.25 13.91
N LEU A 72 18.88 18.47 13.40
CA LEU A 72 19.78 19.57 13.70
C LEU A 72 19.62 20.12 15.14
N GLY A 73 18.62 19.63 15.88
CA GLY A 73 18.45 19.89 17.31
C GLY A 73 18.79 18.69 18.21
N ALA A 74 19.11 17.52 17.65
CA ALA A 74 19.29 16.27 18.38
C ALA A 74 20.77 15.87 18.54
N SER A 75 21.04 14.86 19.37
CA SER A 75 22.42 14.41 19.68
C SER A 75 23.08 13.68 18.49
N PRO A 76 24.43 13.65 18.39
CA PRO A 76 25.13 12.95 17.30
C PRO A 76 24.79 11.46 17.15
N ARG A 77 24.38 10.78 18.23
CA ARG A 77 23.94 9.38 18.22
C ARG A 77 22.63 9.20 17.43
N SER A 78 21.68 10.12 17.61
CA SER A 78 20.40 10.12 16.89
C SER A 78 20.56 10.34 15.37
N LEU A 79 21.57 11.11 14.95
CA LEU A 79 21.88 11.31 13.54
C LEU A 79 22.34 10.02 12.87
N ARG A 80 23.19 9.23 13.54
CA ARG A 80 23.67 7.95 13.01
C ARG A 80 22.54 6.95 12.83
N GLU A 81 21.64 6.86 13.81
CA GLU A 81 20.47 5.99 13.76
C GLU A 81 19.50 6.38 12.64
N ALA A 82 19.24 7.68 12.48
CA ALA A 82 18.40 8.19 11.40
C ALA A 82 19.00 7.99 10.01
N LEU A 83 20.30 8.21 9.83
CA LEU A 83 21.00 7.92 8.58
C LEU A 83 20.99 6.42 8.27
N ALA A 84 21.08 5.56 9.28
CA ALA A 84 20.96 4.12 9.10
C ALA A 84 19.54 3.72 8.66
N GLN A 85 18.50 4.30 9.28
CA GLN A 85 17.10 4.08 8.90
C GLN A 85 16.81 4.57 7.48
N GLN A 86 17.23 5.79 7.14
CA GLN A 86 17.07 6.33 5.79
C GLN A 86 17.84 5.50 4.76
N GLY A 87 19.04 5.05 5.10
CA GLY A 87 19.82 4.12 4.27
C GLY A 87 19.10 2.79 4.05
N ALA A 88 18.39 2.27 5.06
CA ALA A 88 17.57 1.07 4.91
C ALA A 88 16.38 1.31 3.97
N MET A 89 15.64 2.41 4.14
CA MET A 89 14.52 2.79 3.26
C MET A 89 14.96 2.99 1.80
N LEU A 90 16.12 3.62 1.58
CA LEU A 90 16.68 3.80 0.23
C LEU A 90 17.08 2.46 -0.40
N ARG A 91 17.62 1.51 0.38
CA ARG A 91 17.94 0.16 -0.12
C ARG A 91 16.69 -0.64 -0.45
N GLU A 92 15.64 -0.52 0.35
CA GLU A 92 14.33 -1.13 0.08
C GLU A 92 13.73 -0.56 -1.21
N ARG A 93 13.73 0.77 -1.36
CA ARG A 93 13.27 1.43 -2.59
C ARG A 93 14.08 1.03 -3.81
N ARG A 94 15.40 0.83 -3.66
CA ARG A 94 16.25 0.30 -4.74
C ARG A 94 15.85 -1.12 -5.11
N ALA A 95 15.68 -2.03 -4.15
CA ALA A 95 15.26 -3.40 -4.43
C ALA A 95 13.90 -3.46 -5.14
N HIS A 96 12.98 -2.55 -4.79
CA HIS A 96 11.70 -2.37 -5.48
C HIS A 96 11.88 -1.93 -6.93
N LEU A 97 12.68 -0.89 -7.16
CA LEU A 97 13.02 -0.43 -8.52
C LEU A 97 13.70 -1.53 -9.34
N ASP A 98 14.61 -2.30 -8.74
CA ASP A 98 15.25 -3.45 -9.41
C ASP A 98 14.23 -4.53 -9.79
N THR A 99 13.16 -4.71 -8.99
CA THR A 99 12.07 -5.65 -9.29
C THR A 99 11.22 -5.16 -10.46
N ILE A 100 10.89 -3.88 -10.50
CA ILE A 100 10.19 -3.25 -11.62
C ILE A 100 11.02 -3.37 -12.90
N ILE A 101 12.31 -3.04 -12.82
CA ILE A 101 13.24 -3.11 -13.96
C ILE A 101 13.27 -4.54 -14.51
N LYS A 102 13.38 -5.56 -13.65
CA LYS A 102 13.33 -6.96 -14.08
C LYS A 102 12.01 -7.35 -14.75
N ALA A 103 10.88 -6.84 -14.27
CA ALA A 103 9.58 -7.08 -14.92
C ALA A 103 9.52 -6.44 -16.31
N ILE A 104 10.04 -5.20 -16.44
CA ILE A 104 10.14 -4.52 -17.74
C ILE A 104 11.09 -5.28 -18.68
N ASP A 105 12.25 -5.71 -18.20
CA ASP A 105 13.23 -6.44 -19.01
C ASP A 105 12.66 -7.76 -19.55
N ARG A 106 11.82 -8.46 -18.75
CA ARG A 106 11.12 -9.67 -19.20
C ARG A 106 10.10 -9.37 -20.30
N LEU A 107 9.28 -8.33 -20.10
CA LEU A 107 8.32 -7.88 -21.10
C LEU A 107 9.00 -7.49 -22.42
N LEU A 108 10.16 -6.83 -22.35
CA LEU A 108 10.92 -6.45 -23.53
C LEU A 108 11.62 -7.63 -24.23
N ALA A 109 11.74 -8.78 -23.56
CA ALA A 109 12.31 -10.00 -24.14
C ALA A 109 11.28 -10.85 -24.91
N GLU A 110 9.99 -10.55 -24.80
CA GLU A 110 8.91 -11.21 -25.54
C GLU A 110 8.61 -10.50 -26.87
N ASP A 111 8.42 -11.25 -27.97
CA ASP A 111 8.16 -10.70 -29.31
C ASP A 111 6.79 -10.00 -29.44
N ARG A 112 5.89 -10.18 -28.46
CA ARG A 112 4.58 -9.52 -28.39
C ARG A 112 4.30 -9.01 -26.98
N CYS A 113 4.11 -7.71 -26.86
CA CYS A 113 3.68 -7.06 -25.63
C CYS A 113 2.14 -7.12 -25.55
N GLU A 114 1.59 -8.19 -24.99
CA GLU A 114 0.15 -8.29 -24.70
C GLU A 114 -0.20 -7.55 -23.40
N TRP A 115 -1.47 -7.23 -23.18
CA TRP A 115 -1.88 -6.36 -22.07
C TRP A 115 -1.72 -7.06 -20.71
N GLU A 116 -1.72 -8.39 -20.70
CA GLU A 116 -1.40 -9.26 -19.57
C GLU A 116 0.05 -9.07 -19.09
N SER A 117 1.02 -8.89 -20.00
CA SER A 117 2.42 -8.65 -19.64
C SER A 117 2.61 -7.28 -18.97
N LEU A 118 1.78 -6.28 -19.32
CA LEU A 118 1.77 -4.97 -18.65
C LEU A 118 1.23 -5.05 -17.22
N VAL A 119 0.36 -6.01 -16.91
CA VAL A 119 -0.17 -6.24 -15.56
C VAL A 119 0.95 -6.63 -14.59
N GLU A 120 1.92 -7.45 -15.02
CA GLU A 120 3.05 -7.86 -14.17
C GLU A 120 3.97 -6.69 -13.80
N VAL A 121 4.22 -5.77 -14.74
CA VAL A 121 5.02 -4.55 -14.50
C VAL A 121 4.28 -3.62 -13.55
N ILE A 122 2.96 -3.45 -13.74
CA ILE A 122 2.12 -2.62 -12.87
C ILE A 122 2.06 -3.21 -11.45
N GLN A 123 1.95 -4.53 -11.31
CA GLN A 123 2.01 -5.23 -10.02
C GLN A 123 3.37 -5.05 -9.34
N ALA A 124 4.47 -5.22 -10.07
CA ALA A 124 5.82 -4.98 -9.56
C ALA A 124 6.03 -3.52 -9.14
N MET A 125 5.38 -2.54 -9.80
CA MET A 125 5.41 -1.13 -9.41
C MET A 125 4.68 -0.86 -8.08
N GLN A 126 3.73 -1.71 -7.71
CA GLN A 126 2.81 -1.49 -6.60
C GLN A 126 3.28 -2.08 -5.26
N MET A 127 4.42 -2.77 -5.17
CA MET A 127 4.87 -3.52 -3.98
C MET A 127 5.56 -2.75 -2.83
N SER A 128 5.69 -1.41 -2.83
CA SER A 128 6.42 -0.70 -1.75
C SER A 128 5.52 0.08 -0.75
N GLN A 129 5.59 -0.34 0.52
CA GLN A 129 5.39 0.42 1.78
C GLN A 129 4.10 0.24 2.61
N ASN A 130 4.34 -0.27 3.84
CA ASN A 130 3.59 -0.36 5.10
C ASN A 130 2.19 0.32 5.24
N GLN A 131 1.24 -0.49 5.74
CA GLN A 131 -0.02 -0.14 6.45
C GLN A 131 -1.06 0.78 5.78
N GLU A 132 -1.02 0.97 4.47
CA GLU A 132 -2.11 1.67 3.74
C GLU A 132 -2.79 0.83 2.67
N TRP A 133 -2.53 -0.48 2.62
CA TRP A 133 -3.08 -1.33 1.56
C TRP A 133 -4.62 -1.23 1.42
N PRO A 134 -5.46 -1.12 2.48
CA PRO A 134 -6.90 -0.96 2.30
C PRO A 134 -7.25 0.41 1.67
N LYS A 135 -6.54 1.49 2.02
CA LYS A 135 -6.73 2.84 1.45
C LYS A 135 -6.21 2.97 0.02
N LYS A 136 -5.43 1.99 -0.44
CA LYS A 136 -4.88 1.91 -1.79
C LYS A 136 -5.83 1.25 -2.80
N TYR A 137 -6.75 0.40 -2.31
CA TYR A 137 -7.74 -0.31 -3.13
C TYR A 137 -9.18 0.17 -2.89
N PHE A 138 -9.43 0.84 -1.76
CA PHE A 138 -10.75 1.33 -1.37
C PHE A 138 -10.70 2.83 -1.03
N THR A 139 -11.68 3.59 -1.51
CA THR A 139 -11.90 4.97 -1.08
C THR A 139 -12.28 5.02 0.39
N GLU A 140 -12.17 6.19 1.04
CA GLU A 140 -12.62 6.35 2.42
C GLU A 140 -14.09 5.95 2.62
N GLU A 141 -14.92 6.18 1.60
CA GLU A 141 -16.33 5.80 1.61
C GLU A 141 -16.50 4.29 1.53
N GLN A 142 -15.75 3.61 0.67
CA GLN A 142 -15.75 2.14 0.57
C GLN A 142 -15.26 1.49 1.87
N LEU A 143 -14.23 2.05 2.52
CA LEU A 143 -13.75 1.58 3.82
C LEU A 143 -14.80 1.74 4.92
N ARG A 144 -15.49 2.88 4.97
CA ARG A 144 -16.61 3.10 5.91
C ARG A 144 -17.76 2.13 5.65
N ALA A 145 -18.12 1.90 4.39
CA ALA A 145 -19.16 0.95 4.01
C ALA A 145 -18.79 -0.48 4.42
N MET A 146 -17.53 -0.89 4.22
CA MET A 146 -17.03 -2.20 4.67
C MET A 146 -17.02 -2.32 6.20
N GLU A 147 -16.64 -1.25 6.91
CA GLU A 147 -16.67 -1.23 8.37
C GLU A 147 -18.10 -1.39 8.91
N GLU A 148 -19.07 -0.67 8.34
CA GLU A 148 -20.48 -0.77 8.72
C GLU A 148 -21.08 -2.13 8.37
N LEU A 149 -20.76 -2.68 7.19
CA LEU A 149 -21.12 -4.06 6.83
C LEU A 149 -20.55 -5.07 7.83
N SER A 150 -19.28 -4.90 8.23
CA SER A 150 -18.63 -5.76 9.20
C SER A 150 -19.31 -5.69 10.57
N LYS A 151 -19.59 -4.48 11.09
CA LYS A 151 -20.31 -4.28 12.36
C LYS A 151 -21.69 -4.93 12.39
N LYS A 152 -22.43 -4.87 11.27
CA LYS A 152 -23.77 -5.48 11.14
C LYS A 152 -23.74 -6.99 10.99
N SER A 153 -22.60 -7.56 10.58
CA SER A 153 -22.49 -8.97 10.19
C SER A 153 -21.79 -9.83 11.25
N TYR A 154 -20.86 -9.25 12.02
CA TYR A 154 -20.09 -9.94 13.04
C TYR A 154 -20.46 -9.47 14.46
N SER A 155 -20.67 -10.42 15.37
CA SER A 155 -20.80 -10.13 16.80
C SER A 155 -19.52 -9.50 17.36
N GLU A 156 -19.63 -8.83 18.51
CA GLU A 156 -18.46 -8.26 19.19
C GLU A 156 -17.43 -9.36 19.54
N GLU A 157 -17.88 -10.53 20.02
CA GLU A 157 -16.97 -11.64 20.33
C GLU A 157 -16.30 -12.23 19.08
N ALA A 158 -17.00 -12.26 17.93
CA ALA A 158 -16.42 -12.71 16.67
C ALA A 158 -15.35 -11.73 16.16
N ARG A 159 -15.58 -10.42 16.28
CA ARG A 159 -14.59 -9.38 15.91
C ARG A 159 -13.35 -9.43 16.80
N GLN A 160 -13.51 -9.64 18.10
CA GLN A 160 -12.37 -9.79 19.03
C GLN A 160 -11.54 -11.03 18.70
N ARG A 161 -12.17 -12.16 18.37
CA ARG A 161 -11.48 -13.39 17.94
C ARG A 161 -10.70 -13.19 16.63
N LEU A 162 -11.28 -12.48 15.66
CA LEU A 162 -10.58 -12.13 14.41
C LEU A 162 -9.36 -11.24 14.67
N GLN A 163 -9.46 -10.24 15.56
CA GLN A 163 -8.34 -9.38 15.95
C GLN A 163 -7.23 -10.15 16.70
N ALA A 164 -7.60 -11.14 17.51
CA ALA A 164 -6.64 -11.95 18.28
C ALA A 164 -5.78 -12.89 17.41
N ARG A 165 -6.16 -13.16 16.16
CA ARG A 165 -5.40 -14.02 15.22
C ARG A 165 -4.14 -13.37 14.65
N GLY A 166 -3.86 -12.12 15.01
CA GLY A 166 -2.72 -11.36 14.51
C GLY A 166 -3.07 -10.56 13.23
N PRO A 167 -2.16 -9.69 12.78
CA PRO A 167 -2.42 -8.83 11.64
C PRO A 167 -2.43 -9.65 10.34
N TRP A 168 -3.46 -9.46 9.51
CA TRP A 168 -3.47 -9.93 8.13
C TRP A 168 -2.33 -9.27 7.36
N THR A 169 -1.41 -10.08 6.83
CA THR A 169 -0.21 -9.56 6.16
C THR A 169 -0.41 -9.42 4.65
N GLU A 170 0.49 -8.68 4.00
CA GLU A 170 0.52 -8.58 2.53
C GLU A 170 0.87 -9.92 1.86
N GLU A 171 1.62 -10.79 2.53
CA GLU A 171 1.89 -12.15 2.07
C GLU A 171 0.63 -13.01 2.12
N ASP A 172 -0.18 -12.88 3.17
CA ASP A 172 -1.49 -13.52 3.26
C ASP A 172 -2.43 -13.01 2.17
N GLN A 173 -2.48 -11.69 1.96
CA GLN A 173 -3.31 -11.10 0.91
C GLN A 173 -2.91 -11.60 -0.48
N ARG A 174 -1.61 -11.58 -0.82
CA ARG A 174 -1.12 -12.06 -2.13
C ARG A 174 -1.40 -13.54 -2.35
N ARG A 175 -1.21 -14.36 -1.31
CA ARG A 175 -1.50 -15.80 -1.36
C ARG A 175 -2.98 -16.04 -1.67
N ILE A 176 -3.86 -15.29 -1.02
CA ILE A 176 -5.31 -15.42 -1.18
C ILE A 176 -5.79 -14.86 -2.53
N ASP A 177 -5.27 -13.71 -2.97
CA ASP A 177 -5.59 -13.12 -4.28
C ASP A 177 -5.21 -14.07 -5.42
N ALA A 178 -4.02 -14.67 -5.37
CA ALA A 178 -3.57 -15.62 -6.38
C ALA A 178 -4.53 -16.83 -6.50
N ARG A 179 -5.01 -17.34 -5.37
CA ARG A 179 -5.93 -18.48 -5.33
C ARG A 179 -7.33 -18.11 -5.81
N TYR A 180 -7.86 -16.95 -5.41
CA TYR A 180 -9.14 -16.45 -5.93
C TYR A 180 -9.07 -16.18 -7.43
N ASN A 181 -7.98 -15.60 -7.93
CA ASN A 181 -7.78 -15.36 -9.36
C ASN A 181 -7.76 -16.67 -10.16
N ALA A 182 -7.02 -17.67 -9.69
CA ALA A 182 -7.00 -18.99 -10.31
C ALA A 182 -8.38 -19.66 -10.29
N LEU A 183 -9.10 -19.58 -9.16
CA LEU A 183 -10.47 -20.07 -9.03
C LEU A 183 -11.39 -19.40 -10.06
N TYR A 184 -11.39 -18.07 -10.14
CA TYR A 184 -12.25 -17.31 -11.05
C TYR A 184 -11.90 -17.56 -12.53
N ALA A 185 -10.62 -17.64 -12.86
CA ALA A 185 -10.19 -18.01 -14.21
C ALA A 185 -10.66 -19.42 -14.59
N GLY A 186 -10.58 -20.38 -13.66
CA GLY A 186 -11.09 -21.73 -13.85
C GLY A 186 -12.59 -21.76 -14.07
N VAL A 187 -13.36 -21.05 -13.25
CA VAL A 187 -14.83 -20.94 -13.39
C VAL A 187 -15.20 -20.31 -14.73
N ARG A 188 -14.57 -19.19 -15.10
CA ARG A 188 -14.82 -18.51 -16.36
C ARG A 188 -14.58 -19.40 -17.56
N ARG A 189 -13.46 -20.14 -17.57
CA ARG A 189 -13.14 -21.08 -18.65
C ARG A 189 -14.21 -22.17 -18.75
N LEU A 190 -14.57 -22.81 -17.64
CA LEU A 190 -15.57 -23.88 -17.64
C LEU A 190 -16.93 -23.37 -18.14
N VAL A 191 -17.35 -22.18 -17.72
CA VAL A 191 -18.60 -21.58 -18.19
C VAL A 191 -18.54 -21.29 -19.69
N ALA A 192 -17.45 -20.69 -20.18
CA ALA A 192 -17.26 -20.42 -21.60
C ALA A 192 -17.25 -21.69 -22.47
N GLU A 193 -16.78 -22.80 -21.92
CA GLU A 193 -16.76 -24.11 -22.58
C GLU A 193 -18.09 -24.89 -22.43
N GLY A 194 -19.08 -24.36 -21.71
CA GLY A 194 -20.34 -25.05 -21.43
C GLY A 194 -20.18 -26.26 -20.51
N GLY A 195 -19.21 -26.21 -19.60
CA GLY A 195 -18.87 -27.29 -18.67
C GLY A 195 -20.01 -27.63 -17.70
N ASP A 196 -19.98 -28.85 -17.17
CA ASP A 196 -20.96 -29.33 -16.18
C ASP A 196 -20.51 -28.96 -14.75
N PRO A 197 -21.35 -28.30 -13.93
CA PRO A 197 -21.08 -28.06 -12.50
C PRO A 197 -20.78 -29.34 -11.69
N ALA A 198 -21.20 -30.52 -12.17
CA ALA A 198 -20.93 -31.82 -11.56
C ALA A 198 -19.60 -32.46 -12.00
N SER A 199 -18.91 -31.89 -13.01
CA SER A 199 -17.63 -32.40 -13.52
C SER A 199 -16.54 -32.39 -12.45
N ASP A 200 -15.55 -33.27 -12.58
CA ASP A 200 -14.44 -33.37 -11.62
C ASP A 200 -13.69 -32.04 -11.47
N GLU A 201 -13.55 -31.30 -12.56
CA GLU A 201 -12.89 -29.99 -12.56
C GLU A 201 -13.74 -28.92 -11.84
N ALA A 202 -15.06 -28.88 -12.10
CA ALA A 202 -15.97 -27.99 -11.36
C ALA A 202 -16.01 -28.31 -9.86
N GLN A 203 -15.91 -29.59 -9.52
CA GLN A 203 -15.89 -30.05 -8.13
C GLN A 203 -14.57 -29.73 -7.42
N ALA A 204 -13.44 -29.74 -8.15
CA ALA A 204 -12.17 -29.26 -7.63
C ALA A 204 -12.20 -27.76 -7.32
N LEU A 205 -12.80 -26.95 -8.21
CA LEU A 205 -13.01 -25.51 -7.98
C LEU A 205 -13.98 -25.25 -6.82
N ALA A 206 -15.05 -26.04 -6.70
CA ALA A 206 -15.98 -25.95 -5.58
C ALA A 206 -15.30 -26.25 -4.24
N LYS A 207 -14.47 -27.29 -4.19
CA LYS A 207 -13.65 -27.63 -3.02
C LYS A 207 -12.71 -26.49 -2.66
N GLU A 208 -12.01 -25.93 -3.64
CA GLU A 208 -11.08 -24.82 -3.43
C GLU A 208 -11.80 -23.57 -2.89
N SER A 209 -12.96 -23.23 -3.44
CA SER A 209 -13.79 -22.12 -2.95
C SER A 209 -14.21 -22.30 -1.50
N ILE A 210 -14.58 -23.53 -1.11
CA ILE A 210 -14.93 -23.86 0.29
C ILE A 210 -13.69 -23.76 1.19
N ALA A 211 -12.55 -24.30 0.75
CA ALA A 211 -11.30 -24.27 1.50
C ALA A 211 -10.80 -22.84 1.76
N LEU A 212 -10.94 -21.93 0.79
CA LEU A 212 -10.61 -20.51 0.96
C LEU A 212 -11.46 -19.84 2.06
N ILE A 213 -12.75 -20.19 2.14
CA ILE A 213 -13.65 -19.70 3.19
C ILE A 213 -13.30 -20.33 4.54
N GLU A 214 -12.99 -21.63 4.58
CA GLU A 214 -12.58 -22.34 5.79
C GLU A 214 -11.25 -21.81 6.35
N GLU A 215 -10.28 -21.49 5.50
CA GLU A 215 -9.01 -20.89 5.91
C GLU A 215 -9.21 -19.51 6.55
N PHE A 216 -10.06 -18.66 5.94
CA PHE A 216 -10.39 -17.35 6.51
C PHE A 216 -11.12 -17.49 7.86
N THR A 217 -12.13 -18.35 7.92
CA THR A 217 -12.94 -18.56 9.14
C THR A 217 -12.19 -19.36 10.20
N GLY A 218 -11.12 -20.08 9.82
CA GLY A 218 -10.40 -21.02 10.67
C GLY A 218 -11.31 -22.08 11.30
N GLY A 219 -12.36 -22.48 10.58
CA GLY A 219 -13.38 -23.44 11.05
C GLY A 219 -14.30 -22.92 12.16
N ASP A 220 -14.25 -21.63 12.49
CA ASP A 220 -15.08 -21.05 13.55
C ASP A 220 -16.52 -20.83 13.03
N PRO A 221 -17.53 -21.51 13.59
CA PRO A 221 -18.89 -21.47 13.07
C PRO A 221 -19.54 -20.09 13.20
N GLU A 222 -19.15 -19.30 14.21
CA GLU A 222 -19.70 -17.95 14.40
C GLU A 222 -19.08 -16.96 13.40
N ILE A 223 -17.79 -17.10 13.09
CA ILE A 223 -17.12 -16.29 12.06
C ILE A 223 -17.64 -16.69 10.67
N ALA A 224 -17.87 -17.98 10.41
CA ALA A 224 -18.45 -18.47 9.17
C ALA A 224 -19.88 -17.97 8.97
N ALA A 225 -20.72 -18.02 10.02
CA ALA A 225 -22.07 -17.44 9.98
C ALA A 225 -22.03 -15.92 9.78
N GLY A 226 -21.08 -15.23 10.40
CA GLY A 226 -20.84 -13.80 10.20
C GLY A 226 -20.46 -13.45 8.75
N LEU A 227 -19.60 -14.25 8.12
CA LEU A 227 -19.22 -14.09 6.72
C LEU A 227 -20.41 -14.32 5.77
N GLN A 228 -21.27 -15.30 6.05
CA GLN A 228 -22.50 -15.48 5.29
C GLN A 228 -23.43 -14.27 5.40
N ARG A 229 -23.63 -13.75 6.62
CA ARG A 229 -24.40 -12.51 6.83
C ARG A 229 -23.78 -11.33 6.09
N TRP A 230 -22.45 -11.24 6.08
CA TRP A 230 -21.72 -10.18 5.37
C TRP A 230 -22.02 -10.21 3.87
N TRP A 231 -21.95 -11.37 3.23
CA TRP A 231 -22.30 -11.50 1.82
C TRP A 231 -23.78 -11.25 1.55
N THR A 232 -24.70 -11.71 2.40
CA THR A 232 -26.13 -11.39 2.27
C THR A 232 -26.37 -9.88 2.30
N ASN A 233 -25.78 -9.20 3.28
CA ASN A 233 -25.89 -7.75 3.43
C ASN A 233 -25.25 -7.02 2.24
N TYR A 234 -24.09 -7.47 1.77
CA TYR A 234 -23.41 -6.93 0.59
C TYR A 234 -24.27 -7.02 -0.68
N HIS A 235 -24.87 -8.17 -0.96
CA HIS A 235 -25.73 -8.34 -2.14
C HIS A 235 -27.03 -7.53 -2.04
N SER A 236 -27.51 -7.26 -0.83
CA SER A 236 -28.68 -6.40 -0.59
C SER A 236 -28.42 -4.91 -0.83
N LEU A 237 -27.15 -4.49 -0.90
CA LEU A 237 -26.80 -3.12 -1.25
C LEU A 237 -27.11 -2.83 -2.72
N PRO A 238 -27.61 -1.63 -3.04
CA PRO A 238 -27.64 -1.12 -4.42
C PRO A 238 -26.26 -1.21 -5.06
N GLU A 239 -26.21 -1.50 -6.36
CA GLU A 239 -24.94 -1.71 -7.09
C GLU A 239 -23.97 -0.53 -6.94
N GLU A 240 -24.50 0.69 -6.99
CA GLU A 240 -23.76 1.96 -6.81
C GLU A 240 -23.14 2.13 -5.41
N GLN A 241 -23.67 1.41 -4.41
CA GLN A 241 -23.22 1.47 -3.01
C GLN A 241 -22.32 0.29 -2.63
N ARG A 242 -22.07 -0.64 -3.55
CA ARG A 242 -21.21 -1.78 -3.27
C ARG A 242 -19.75 -1.31 -3.22
N PRO A 243 -19.01 -1.65 -2.16
CA PRO A 243 -17.65 -1.15 -1.99
C PRO A 243 -16.66 -1.70 -3.01
N PHE A 244 -17.01 -2.74 -3.75
CA PHE A 244 -16.24 -3.30 -4.87
C PHE A 244 -17.17 -4.07 -5.80
N SER A 245 -16.64 -4.57 -6.92
CA SER A 245 -17.35 -5.51 -7.80
C SER A 245 -16.82 -6.93 -7.59
N ILE A 246 -17.70 -7.91 -7.71
CA ILE A 246 -17.30 -9.32 -7.76
C ILE A 246 -16.86 -9.59 -9.20
N PRO A 247 -15.65 -10.14 -9.44
CA PRO A 247 -15.10 -10.31 -10.79
C PRO A 247 -15.71 -11.49 -11.56
N LEU A 248 -16.90 -11.93 -11.17
CA LEU A 248 -17.67 -13.00 -11.81
C LEU A 248 -18.99 -12.46 -12.34
N THR A 249 -19.38 -12.88 -13.55
CA THR A 249 -20.71 -12.63 -14.11
C THR A 249 -21.79 -13.38 -13.31
N ALA A 250 -23.06 -13.04 -13.51
CA ALA A 250 -24.17 -13.74 -12.84
C ALA A 250 -24.19 -15.25 -13.20
N GLU A 251 -23.88 -15.59 -14.45
CA GLU A 251 -23.78 -16.97 -14.93
C GLU A 251 -22.61 -17.72 -14.26
N GLU A 252 -21.44 -17.09 -14.17
CA GLU A 252 -20.27 -17.67 -13.49
C GLU A 252 -20.50 -17.87 -11.99
N GLN A 253 -21.20 -16.93 -11.33
CA GLN A 253 -21.59 -17.07 -9.93
C GLN A 253 -22.57 -18.22 -9.72
N GLU A 254 -23.60 -18.32 -10.57
CA GLU A 254 -24.58 -19.40 -10.50
C GLU A 254 -23.91 -20.77 -10.73
N PHE A 255 -23.00 -20.86 -11.70
CA PHE A 255 -22.21 -22.07 -11.95
C PHE A 255 -21.45 -22.51 -10.70
N LEU A 256 -20.71 -21.59 -10.06
CA LEU A 256 -19.93 -21.88 -8.87
C LEU A 256 -20.82 -22.27 -7.67
N GLU A 257 -21.97 -21.64 -7.49
CA GLU A 257 -22.94 -22.01 -6.44
C GLU A 257 -23.51 -23.41 -6.66
N ARG A 258 -23.90 -23.76 -7.89
CA ARG A 258 -24.36 -25.10 -8.24
C ARG A 258 -23.28 -26.15 -7.99
N ALA A 259 -22.04 -25.88 -8.40
CA ALA A 259 -20.92 -26.80 -8.17
C ALA A 259 -20.68 -27.03 -6.66
N LYS A 260 -20.75 -25.97 -5.85
CA LYS A 260 -20.64 -26.06 -4.37
C LYS A 260 -21.80 -26.82 -3.73
N ALA A 261 -23.02 -26.65 -4.22
CA ALA A 261 -24.18 -27.40 -3.72
C ALA A 261 -24.00 -28.90 -3.94
N ILE A 262 -23.63 -29.30 -5.16
CA ILE A 262 -23.34 -30.70 -5.52
C ILE A 262 -22.19 -31.25 -4.67
N TYR A 263 -21.11 -30.47 -4.49
CA TYR A 263 -19.98 -30.89 -3.66
C TYR A 263 -20.39 -31.18 -2.22
N ARG A 264 -21.23 -30.32 -1.61
CA ARG A 264 -21.73 -30.52 -0.25
C ARG A 264 -22.64 -31.74 -0.13
N GLU A 265 -23.44 -32.05 -1.15
CA GLU A 265 -24.26 -33.26 -1.17
C GLU A 265 -23.40 -34.52 -1.25
N ARG A 266 -22.34 -34.52 -2.07
CA ARG A 266 -21.38 -35.64 -2.18
C ARG A 266 -20.62 -35.93 -0.90
N GLN A 267 -20.45 -34.93 -0.02
CA GLN A 267 -19.77 -35.10 1.28
C GLN A 267 -20.72 -35.60 2.39
N LYS A 268 -22.04 -35.59 2.17
CA LYS A 268 -23.05 -36.04 3.14
C LYS A 268 -23.52 -37.48 2.94
N GLY A 269 -23.31 -38.03 1.73
CA GLY A 269 -23.60 -39.43 1.39
C GLY A 269 -22.37 -40.32 1.54
#